data_AF-A0A536ZTW3-F1
#
_entry.id   AF-A0A536ZTW3-F1
#
_cell.length_a   1.000
_cell.length_b   1.000
_cell.length_c   1.000
_cell.angle_alpha   90.00
_cell.angle_beta   90.00
_cell.angle_gamma   90.00
#
_symmetry.space_group_name_H-M   'P 1'
#
loop_
_entity.id
_entity.type
_entity.pdbx_description
1 polymer ?
#
loop_
_entity_poly.entity_id
_entity_poly.type
_entity_poly.pdbx_seq_one_letter_code
_entity_poly.pdbx_strand_id
1 'polypeptide(L)' 'MYICLCNAITDRDIVKAAEEGALSSEDLAHNLGVGLGCGRCTSCAKSLLAETIARLACATAEAVSAS' A
#
# COMPACT_ATOMS: atom_id res chain seq x y z
N MET A 1 12.15 2.94 -0.66
CA MET A 1 12.41 2.74 -2.11
C MET A 1 11.35 3.48 -2.93
N TYR A 2 11.69 4.03 -4.10
CA TYR A 2 10.67 4.52 -5.03
C TYR A 2 9.97 3.36 -5.73
N ILE A 3 8.65 3.33 -5.64
CA ILE A 3 7.80 2.33 -6.28
C ILE A 3 7.23 2.89 -7.58
N CYS A 4 6.78 4.15 -7.59
CA CYS A 4 6.33 4.86 -8.78
C CYS A 4 7.23 6.05 -9.09
N LEU A 5 7.95 6.01 -10.22
CA LEU A 5 8.80 7.12 -10.65
C LEU A 5 8.01 8.26 -11.29
N CYS A 6 6.88 7.97 -11.95
CA CYS A 6 6.07 9.00 -12.62
C CYS A 6 5.53 10.04 -11.63
N ASN A 7 5.08 9.57 -10.46
CA ASN A 7 4.44 10.39 -9.44
C ASN A 7 5.25 10.47 -8.13
N ALA A 8 6.52 10.06 -8.17
CA ALA A 8 7.45 10.06 -7.05
C ALA A 8 6.91 9.40 -5.76
N ILE A 9 6.25 8.24 -5.91
CA ILE A 9 5.66 7.50 -4.79
C ILE A 9 6.65 6.46 -4.25
N THR A 10 6.85 6.45 -2.95
CA THR A 10 7.74 5.54 -2.23
C THR A 10 6.98 4.37 -1.61
N ASP A 11 7.73 3.36 -1.16
CA ASP A 11 7.24 2.26 -0.34
C ASP A 11 6.56 2.76 0.93
N ARG A 12 7.15 3.76 1.59
CA ARG A 12 6.58 4.37 2.81
C ARG A 12 5.21 4.99 2.56
N ASP A 13 5.02 5.62 1.40
CA ASP A 13 3.73 6.21 1.03
C ASP A 13 2.65 5.13 0.85
N ILE A 14 3.01 4.00 0.24
CA ILE A 14 2.09 2.86 0.07
C ILE A 14 1.78 2.21 1.41
N VAL A 15 2.78 2.01 2.26
CA VAL A 15 2.58 1.45 3.61
C VAL A 15 1.65 2.35 4.42
N LYS A 16 1.90 3.66 4.42
CA LYS A 16 1.07 4.64 5.11
C LYS A 16 -0.37 4.64 4.58
N ALA A 17 -0.55 4.61 3.26
CA ALA A 17 -1.89 4.53 2.68
C ALA A 17 -2.64 3.25 3.12
N ALA A 18 -1.94 2.11 3.25
CA ALA A 18 -2.52 0.88 3.77
C ALA A 18 -2.93 1.01 5.26
N GLU A 19 -2.09 1.63 6.09
CA GLU A 19 -2.39 1.95 7.49
C GLU A 19 -3.59 2.92 7.62
N GLU A 20 -3.76 3.81 6.64
CA GLU A 20 -4.90 4.73 6.53
C GLU A 20 -6.14 4.09 5.87
N GLY A 21 -6.09 2.79 5.52
CA GLY A 21 -7.23 2.01 5.07
C GLY A 21 -7.35 1.77 3.57
N ALA A 22 -6.29 2.02 2.77
CA ALA A 22 -6.25 1.59 1.38
C ALA A 22 -6.22 0.06 1.29
N LEU A 23 -7.11 -0.54 0.49
CA LEU A 23 -7.26 -1.98 0.36
C LEU A 23 -7.08 -2.49 -1.08
N SER A 24 -7.03 -1.58 -2.05
CA SER A 24 -6.99 -1.91 -3.47
C SER A 24 -6.02 -1.03 -4.27
N SER A 25 -5.72 -1.46 -5.51
CA SER A 25 -4.96 -0.62 -6.44
C SER A 25 -5.68 0.66 -6.82
N GLU A 26 -7.01 0.62 -6.90
CA GLU A 26 -7.83 1.80 -7.13
C GLU A 26 -7.67 2.81 -6.00
N ASP A 27 -7.61 2.37 -4.74
CA ASP A 27 -7.33 3.26 -3.61
C ASP A 27 -5.96 3.93 -3.74
N LEU A 28 -4.92 3.17 -4.10
CA LEU A 28 -3.59 3.74 -4.32
C LEU A 28 -3.54 4.71 -5.50
N ALA A 29 -4.29 4.42 -6.57
CA ALA A 29 -4.40 5.30 -7.72
C ALA A 29 -5.11 6.61 -7.35
N HIS A 30 -6.20 6.52 -6.59
CA HIS A 30 -6.97 7.68 -6.16
C HIS A 30 -6.24 8.54 -5.12
N ASN A 31 -5.61 7.91 -4.12
CA ASN A 31 -5.00 8.61 -2.99
C ASN A 31 -3.59 9.11 -3.31
N LEU A 32 -2.81 8.36 -4.09
CA LEU A 32 -1.39 8.62 -4.33
C LEU A 32 -1.04 8.79 -5.82
N GLY A 33 -1.96 8.54 -6.74
CA GLY A 33 -1.68 8.55 -8.17
C GLY A 33 -0.88 7.34 -8.66
N VAL A 34 -0.75 6.26 -7.88
CA VAL A 34 -0.03 5.05 -8.31
C VAL A 34 -0.66 4.48 -9.58
N GLY A 35 0.17 4.17 -10.58
CA GLY A 35 -0.28 3.56 -11.84
C GLY A 35 -0.87 4.53 -12.88
N LEU A 36 -1.12 5.80 -12.53
CA LEU A 36 -1.71 6.79 -13.46
C LEU A 36 -0.75 7.35 -14.52
N GLY A 37 0.56 7.05 -14.41
CA GLY A 37 1.57 7.37 -15.42
C GLY A 37 1.77 6.21 -16.41
N CYS A 38 2.96 5.61 -16.39
CA CYS A 38 3.30 4.50 -17.29
C CYS A 38 2.79 3.11 -16.85
N GLY A 39 2.15 2.99 -15.69
CA GLY A 39 1.61 1.73 -15.16
C GLY A 39 2.64 0.66 -14.72
N ARG A 40 3.95 0.87 -14.92
CA ARG A 40 4.99 -0.15 -14.62
C ARG A 40 5.11 -0.48 -13.13
N CYS A 41 4.70 0.42 -12.25
CA CYS A 41 4.76 0.23 -10.80
C CYS A 41 3.62 -0.64 -10.25
N THR A 42 2.56 -0.90 -11.03
CA THR A 42 1.29 -1.43 -10.51
C THR A 42 1.43 -2.80 -9.86
N SER A 43 2.20 -3.72 -10.45
CA SER A 43 2.43 -5.04 -9.84
C SER A 43 3.18 -4.93 -8.52
N CYS A 44 4.26 -4.17 -8.49
CA CYS A 44 5.08 -3.94 -7.28
C CYS A 44 4.28 -3.26 -6.16
N ALA A 45 3.52 -2.22 -6.50
CA ALA A 45 2.66 -1.52 -5.54
C ALA A 45 1.57 -2.43 -4.96
N LYS A 46 0.93 -3.27 -5.78
CA LYS A 46 -0.07 -4.25 -5.33
C LYS A 46 0.52 -5.29 -4.37
N SER A 47 1.71 -5.82 -4.68
CA SER A 47 2.39 -6.78 -3.80
C SER A 47 2.72 -6.16 -2.44
N LEU A 48 3.28 -4.94 -2.42
CA LEU A 48 3.60 -4.24 -1.19
C LEU A 48 2.35 -3.90 -0.35
N LEU A 49 1.27 -3.49 -1.02
CA LEU A 49 -0.02 -3.25 -0.37
C LEU A 49 -0.54 -4.52 0.30
N ALA A 50 -0.59 -5.64 -0.43
CA ALA A 50 -1.07 -6.90 0.08
C ALA A 50 -0.22 -7.42 1.27
N GLU A 51 1.11 -7.32 1.17
CA GLU A 51 2.01 -7.68 2.28
C GLU A 51 1.74 -6.81 3.51
N THR A 52 1.53 -5.52 3.32
CA THR A 52 1.27 -4.60 4.42
C THR A 52 -0.08 -4.87 5.08
N ILE A 53 -1.14 -5.10 4.31
CA ILE A 53 -2.47 -5.47 4.84
C ILE A 53 -2.38 -6.78 5.63
N ALA A 54 -1.66 -7.78 5.12
CA ALA A 54 -1.46 -9.04 5.84
C ALA A 54 -0.73 -8.84 7.18
N ARG A 55 0.30 -7.98 7.21
CA ARG A 55 1.00 -7.61 8.45
C ARG A 55 0.08 -6.89 9.44
N LEU A 56 -0.74 -5.94 8.97
CA LEU A 56 -1.69 -5.22 9.81
C LEU A 56 -2.75 -6.16 10.39
N ALA A 57 -3.29 -7.08 9.58
CA ALA A 57 -4.24 -8.09 10.05
C ALA A 57 -3.63 -8.98 11.15
N CYS A 58 -2.40 -9.46 10.96
CA CYS A 58 -1.68 -10.24 11.97
C CYS A 58 -1.49 -9.45 13.28
N ALA A 59 -1.02 -8.20 13.18
CA ALA A 59 -0.78 -7.34 14.34
C ALA A 59 -2.08 -7.02 15.12
N THR A 60 -3.20 -6.81 14.41
CA THR A 60 -4.50 -6.59 15.06
C THR A 60 -5.01 -7.84 15.77
N ALA A 61 -4.74 -9.05 15.26
CA ALA A 61 -5.11 -10.30 15.94
C ALA A 61 -4.35 -10.51 17.25
N GLU A 62 -3.07 -10.11 17.32
CA GLU A 62 -2.29 -10.11 18.56
C GLU A 62 -2.82 -9.07 19.57
N ALA A 63 -3.22 -7.88 19.12
CA ALA A 63 -3.80 -6.86 19.99
C ALA A 63 -5.17 -7.27 20.58
N VAL A 64 -6.02 -7.94 19.80
CA VAL A 64 -7.32 -8.45 20.26
C VAL A 64 -7.17 -9.63 21.24
N SER A 65 -6.09 -10.41 21.13
CA SER A 65 -5.82 -11.55 22.03
C SER A 65 -5.23 -11.16 23.39
N ALA A 66 -4.72 -9.92 23.51
CA ALA A 66 -4.16 -9.38 24.75
C ALA A 66 -5.16 -8.53 25.56
N SER A 67 -6.43 -8.50 25.15
CA SER A 67 -7.52 -7.79 25.83
C SER A 67 -8.52 -8.76 26.46
#